data_AF-A0A6A8FIW4-F1
#
_entry.id   AF-A0A6A8FIW4-F1
#
_cell.length_a   1.000
_cell.length_b   1.000
_cell.length_c   1.000
_cell.angle_alpha   90.00
_cell.angle_beta   90.00
_cell.angle_gamma   90.00
#
_symmetry.space_group_name_H-M   'P 1'
#
loop_
_entity.id
_entity.type
_entity.pdbx_description
1 polymer ?
#
loop_
_entity_poly.entity_id
_entity_poly.type
_entity_poly.pdbx_seq_one_letter_code
_entity_poly.pdbx_strand_id
1 'polypeptide(L)'
;MFGTAENAATKLQRGPMMSLPTNCKAQIEISFKSIMLPESALLAKSIYAAIGADTKMCNRDAAASGSETKITLTKDENTNSSILLEVETPDIAALRAAINSYLRLINASLKICEASVTNSR
;
A
#
# COMPACT_ATOMS: atom_id res chain seq x y z
N MET A 1 17.83 42.87 -4.13
CA MET A 1 17.73 42.80 -5.61
C MET A 1 18.92 41.98 -6.10
N PHE A 2 18.68 41.04 -7.01
CA PHE A 2 19.48 39.84 -7.33
C PHE A 2 21.00 39.99 -7.32
N GLY A 3 21.69 39.12 -6.58
CA GLY A 3 23.14 38.94 -6.64
C GLY A 3 23.49 37.74 -7.53
N THR A 4 24.26 37.98 -8.58
CA THR A 4 24.81 36.94 -9.46
C THR A 4 26.10 36.39 -8.89
N ALA A 5 26.15 35.08 -8.61
CA ALA A 5 27.39 34.37 -8.35
C ALA A 5 27.74 33.56 -9.61
N GLU A 6 28.82 33.94 -10.30
CA GLU A 6 29.40 33.16 -11.40
C GLU A 6 30.26 32.04 -10.82
N ASN A 7 29.93 30.79 -11.12
CA ASN A 7 30.83 29.65 -10.91
C ASN A 7 31.47 29.28 -12.25
N ALA A 8 32.74 29.65 -12.39
CA ALA A 8 33.60 29.28 -13.51
C ALA A 8 34.22 27.90 -13.29
N ALA A 9 33.44 26.82 -13.43
CA ALA A 9 33.95 25.47 -13.67
C ALA A 9 32.83 24.54 -14.11
N THR A 10 33.05 23.81 -15.21
CA THR A 10 32.21 22.76 -15.82
C THR A 10 30.94 23.25 -16.54
N LYS A 11 31.09 23.46 -17.86
CA LYS A 11 30.00 23.47 -18.84
C LYS A 11 29.38 22.07 -18.92
N LEU A 12 28.35 21.80 -18.12
CA LEU A 12 27.30 20.86 -18.48
C LEU A 12 25.99 21.64 -18.35
N GLN A 13 25.32 21.85 -19.48
CA GLN A 13 23.96 22.38 -19.47
C GLN A 13 23.14 21.47 -18.55
N ARG A 14 22.79 21.99 -17.37
CA ARG A 14 21.81 21.38 -16.49
C ARG A 14 20.50 21.46 -17.27
N GLY A 15 20.18 20.39 -17.98
CA GLY A 15 18.92 20.24 -18.68
C GLY A 15 17.76 20.46 -17.71
N PRO A 16 16.53 20.64 -18.20
CA PRO A 16 15.36 20.86 -17.35
C PRO A 16 15.32 19.78 -16.26
N MET A 17 15.49 20.20 -15.01
CA MET A 17 15.40 19.31 -13.87
C MET A 17 13.93 18.89 -13.80
N MET A 18 13.62 17.70 -14.31
CA MET A 18 12.28 17.12 -14.21
C MET A 18 11.89 17.16 -12.74
N SER A 19 10.84 17.90 -12.40
CA SER A 19 10.28 17.88 -11.06
C SER A 19 9.90 16.44 -10.75
N LEU A 20 10.59 15.80 -9.80
CA LEU A 20 10.18 14.50 -9.31
C LEU A 20 8.72 14.62 -8.86
N PRO A 21 7.83 13.68 -9.23
CA PRO A 21 6.46 13.70 -8.77
C PRO A 21 6.46 13.60 -7.26
N THR A 22 6.23 14.73 -6.60
CA THR A 22 6.03 14.82 -5.17
C THR A 22 4.63 14.29 -4.88
N ASN A 23 4.55 13.29 -4.00
CA ASN A 23 3.31 12.66 -3.55
C ASN A 23 2.70 11.71 -4.61
N CYS A 24 3.23 10.51 -4.66
CA CYS A 24 2.75 9.41 -5.46
C CYS A 24 1.64 8.65 -4.71
N LYS A 25 0.48 8.48 -5.34
CA LYS A 25 -0.68 7.80 -4.77
C LYS A 25 -1.02 6.54 -5.56
N ALA A 26 -1.42 5.49 -4.86
CA ALA A 26 -2.01 4.29 -5.44
C ALA A 26 -3.24 3.86 -4.64
N GLN A 27 -4.21 3.33 -5.36
CA GLN A 27 -5.39 2.70 -4.80
C GLN A 27 -5.49 1.30 -5.39
N ILE A 28 -5.60 0.29 -4.52
CA ILE A 28 -5.65 -1.12 -4.89
C ILE A 28 -6.86 -1.73 -4.20
N GLU A 29 -7.78 -2.28 -4.99
CA GLU A 29 -8.90 -3.06 -4.49
C GLU A 29 -8.62 -4.56 -4.66
N ILE A 30 -8.81 -5.31 -3.58
CA ILE A 30 -8.66 -6.77 -3.55
C ILE A 30 -10.01 -7.37 -3.19
N SER A 31 -10.67 -7.94 -4.19
CA SER A 31 -11.99 -8.55 -4.03
C SER A 31 -11.87 -10.03 -3.68
N PHE A 32 -12.52 -10.42 -2.58
CA PHE A 32 -12.64 -11.81 -2.15
C PHE A 32 -13.94 -12.37 -2.75
N LYS A 33 -13.83 -12.93 -3.96
CA LYS A 33 -14.98 -13.54 -4.64
C LYS A 33 -15.39 -14.80 -3.91
N SER A 34 -16.61 -14.82 -3.39
CA SER A 34 -17.21 -16.04 -2.87
C SER A 34 -17.65 -16.89 -4.05
N ILE A 35 -16.87 -17.92 -4.39
CA ILE A 35 -17.39 -18.88 -5.38
C ILE A 35 -18.43 -19.78 -4.72
N MET A 36 -18.36 -20.12 -3.42
CA MET A 36 -19.40 -20.93 -2.74
C MET A 36 -19.40 -20.90 -1.19
N LEU A 37 -18.92 -19.86 -0.48
CA LEU A 37 -18.87 -19.91 1.00
C LEU A 37 -19.18 -18.56 1.70
N PRO A 38 -20.04 -18.53 2.74
CA PRO A 38 -20.19 -17.37 3.64
C PRO A 38 -18.89 -17.02 4.40
N GLU A 39 -17.86 -17.86 4.27
CA GLU A 39 -16.52 -17.68 4.82
C GLU A 39 -15.70 -16.59 4.11
N SER A 40 -16.06 -16.16 2.89
CA SER A 40 -15.34 -15.09 2.17
C SER A 40 -15.31 -13.78 2.96
N ALA A 41 -16.41 -13.44 3.63
CA ALA A 41 -16.53 -12.25 4.47
C ALA A 41 -15.73 -12.38 5.77
N LEU A 42 -15.62 -13.59 6.33
CA LEU A 42 -14.77 -13.86 7.49
C LEU A 42 -13.29 -13.80 7.10
N LEU A 43 -12.93 -14.35 5.94
CA LEU A 43 -11.59 -14.30 5.38
C LEU A 43 -11.14 -12.86 5.16
N ALA A 44 -11.94 -12.04 4.49
CA ALA A 44 -11.65 -10.63 4.27
C ALA A 44 -11.49 -9.85 5.59
N LYS A 45 -12.34 -10.13 6.59
CA LYS A 45 -12.21 -9.55 7.94
C LYS A 45 -10.91 -9.97 8.64
N SER A 46 -10.56 -11.25 8.60
CA SER A 46 -9.35 -11.79 9.23
C SER A 46 -8.09 -11.20 8.60
N ILE A 47 -8.05 -11.14 7.26
CA ILE A 47 -6.94 -10.53 6.51
C ILE A 47 -6.86 -9.03 6.80
N TYR A 48 -7.99 -8.33 6.79
CA TYR A 48 -8.05 -6.91 7.16
C TYR A 48 -7.53 -6.66 8.58
N ALA A 49 -7.89 -7.49 9.55
CA ALA A 49 -7.42 -7.36 10.92
C ALA A 49 -5.91 -7.61 11.05
N ALA A 50 -5.39 -8.62 10.36
CA ALA A 50 -3.96 -8.94 10.36
C ALA A 50 -3.12 -7.79 9.77
N ILE A 51 -3.53 -7.26 8.63
CA ILE A 51 -2.82 -6.15 7.97
C ILE A 51 -3.01 -4.84 8.75
N GLY A 52 -4.21 -4.61 9.29
CA GLY A 52 -4.52 -3.44 10.11
C GLY A 52 -3.70 -3.35 11.41
N ALA A 53 -3.23 -4.48 11.94
CA ALA A 53 -2.30 -4.50 13.06
C ALA A 53 -0.90 -4.01 12.66
N ASP A 54 -0.43 -4.41 11.47
CA ASP A 54 0.87 -4.04 10.92
C ASP A 54 0.94 -2.55 10.55
N THR A 55 -0.13 -2.01 9.95
CA THR A 55 -0.20 -0.58 9.60
C THR A 55 -0.24 0.34 10.82
N LYS A 56 -0.88 -0.09 11.92
CA LYS A 56 -0.87 0.65 13.18
C LYS A 56 0.52 0.72 13.81
N MET A 57 1.35 -0.31 13.63
CA MET A 57 2.75 -0.28 14.08
C MET A 57 3.61 0.64 13.21
N CYS A 58 3.45 0.59 11.89
CA CYS A 58 4.24 1.40 10.95
C CYS A 58 3.87 2.90 10.95
N ASN A 59 2.62 3.27 11.25
CA ASN A 59 2.18 4.66 11.25
C ASN A 59 2.80 5.55 12.35
N ARG A 60 3.43 4.96 13.38
CA ARG A 60 4.21 5.76 14.36
C ARG A 60 5.45 6.40 13.75
N ASP A 61 6.06 5.74 12.77
CA ASP A 61 7.27 6.22 12.10
C ASP A 61 6.95 6.96 10.78
N ALA A 62 5.76 6.73 10.22
CA ALA A 62 5.33 7.30 8.93
C ALA A 62 5.02 8.81 8.97
N ALA A 63 4.66 9.35 10.14
CA ALA A 63 4.44 10.79 10.32
C ALA A 63 5.70 11.63 10.02
N ALA A 64 6.89 11.04 10.14
CA ALA A 64 8.16 11.67 9.79
C ALA A 64 8.56 11.45 8.32
N SER A 65 8.03 10.42 7.64
CA SER A 65 8.42 10.03 6.27
C SER A 65 7.50 10.57 5.17
N GLY A 66 6.42 11.29 5.54
CA GLY A 66 5.43 11.80 4.59
C GLY A 66 4.69 10.70 3.82
N SER A 67 4.69 9.47 4.35
CA SER A 67 3.97 8.34 3.77
C SER A 67 2.69 8.09 4.55
N GLU A 68 1.57 7.91 3.86
CA GLU A 68 0.29 7.59 4.48
C GLU A 68 -0.24 6.29 3.88
N THR A 69 -0.69 5.37 4.73
CA THR A 69 -1.43 4.19 4.27
C THR A 69 -2.75 4.11 5.00
N LYS A 70 -3.82 3.99 4.21
CA LYS A 70 -5.17 3.76 4.70
C LYS A 70 -5.70 2.46 4.13
N ILE A 71 -6.29 1.66 5.00
CA ILE A 71 -6.89 0.37 4.64
C ILE A 71 -8.35 0.40 5.08
N THR A 72 -9.24 0.03 4.18
CA THR A 72 -10.67 -0.04 4.44
C THR A 72 -11.23 -1.40 4.01
N LEU A 73 -12.11 -1.95 4.83
CA LEU A 73 -12.87 -3.15 4.50
C LEU A 73 -14.22 -2.72 3.92
N THR A 74 -14.44 -3.03 2.65
CA THR A 74 -15.69 -2.80 1.94
C THR A 74 -16.49 -4.09 1.91
N LYS A 75 -17.78 -4.00 2.25
CA LYS A 75 -18.73 -5.11 2.10
C LYS A 75 -19.71 -4.73 1.00
N ASP A 76 -19.80 -5.57 -0.01
CA ASP A 76 -20.84 -5.48 -1.04
C ASP A 76 -22.11 -6.19 -0.52
N GLU A 77 -23.27 -5.71 -0.96
CA GLU A 77 -24.58 -6.30 -0.64
C GLU A 77 -24.68 -7.74 -1.16
N ASN A 78 -23.88 -8.09 -2.17
CA ASN A 78 -23.87 -9.37 -2.85
C ASN A 78 -22.90 -10.42 -2.26
N THR A 79 -22.70 -10.44 -0.93
CA THR A 79 -21.80 -11.36 -0.18
C THR A 79 -20.30 -11.26 -0.50
N ASN A 80 -19.91 -10.36 -1.38
CA ASN A 80 -18.51 -10.10 -1.67
C ASN A 80 -17.94 -9.13 -0.64
N SER A 81 -16.75 -9.42 -0.14
CA SER A 81 -15.99 -8.46 0.65
C SER A 81 -14.76 -8.07 -0.14
N SER A 82 -14.38 -6.81 -0.09
CA SER A 82 -13.12 -6.32 -0.66
C SER A 82 -12.32 -5.55 0.38
N ILE A 83 -11.01 -5.54 0.18
CA ILE A 83 -10.10 -4.68 0.94
C ILE A 83 -9.59 -3.63 -0.02
N LEU A 84 -9.78 -2.37 0.35
CA LEU A 84 -9.26 -1.23 -0.36
C LEU A 84 -8.02 -0.72 0.37
N LEU A 85 -6.90 -0.68 -0.35
CA LEU A 85 -5.61 -0.20 0.11
C LEU A 85 -5.29 1.11 -0.61
N GLU A 86 -5.21 2.19 0.15
CA GLU A 86 -4.83 3.52 -0.32
C GLU A 86 -3.43 3.83 0.22
N VAL A 87 -2.47 4.07 -0.66
CA VAL A 87 -1.06 4.32 -0.30
C VAL A 87 -0.61 5.64 -0.91
N GLU A 88 -0.06 6.51 -0.09
CA GLU A 88 0.57 7.76 -0.46
C GLU A 88 2.00 7.78 0.03
N THR A 89 2.93 8.17 -0.85
CA THR A 89 4.37 8.16 -0.58
C THR A 89 5.06 9.32 -1.29
N PRO A 90 6.23 9.78 -0.82
CA PRO A 90 6.92 10.93 -1.41
C PRO A 90 7.40 10.70 -2.85
N ASP A 91 7.69 9.45 -3.25
CA ASP A 91 8.23 9.09 -4.56
C ASP A 91 7.80 7.69 -5.04
N ILE A 92 8.05 7.40 -6.32
CA ILE A 92 7.65 6.15 -6.98
C ILE A 92 8.35 4.92 -6.38
N ALA A 93 9.61 5.04 -5.94
CA ALA A 93 10.35 3.92 -5.37
C ALA A 93 9.77 3.51 -4.00
N ALA A 94 9.43 4.50 -3.18
CA ALA A 94 8.71 4.31 -1.92
C ALA A 94 7.31 3.70 -2.18
N LEU A 95 6.56 4.20 -3.15
CA LEU A 95 5.25 3.65 -3.53
C LEU A 95 5.35 2.17 -3.90
N ARG A 96 6.31 1.84 -4.77
CA ARG A 96 6.56 0.47 -5.22
C ARG A 96 6.95 -0.46 -4.06
N ALA A 97 7.78 0.02 -3.14
CA ALA A 97 8.18 -0.75 -1.97
C ALA A 97 6.98 -1.03 -1.05
N ALA A 98 6.18 0.00 -0.76
CA ALA A 98 4.97 -0.12 0.07
C ALA A 98 3.95 -1.09 -0.54
N ILE A 99 3.63 -0.94 -1.82
CA ILE A 99 2.71 -1.85 -2.53
C ILE A 99 3.21 -3.30 -2.47
N ASN A 100 4.49 -3.53 -2.77
CA ASN A 100 5.07 -4.87 -2.73
C ASN A 100 5.02 -5.50 -1.32
N SER A 101 5.22 -4.69 -0.28
CA SER A 101 5.11 -5.14 1.10
C SER A 101 3.69 -5.61 1.41
N TYR A 102 2.69 -4.76 1.14
CA TYR A 102 1.30 -5.09 1.42
C TYR A 102 0.78 -6.28 0.62
N LEU A 103 1.12 -6.37 -0.67
CA LEU A 103 0.72 -7.53 -1.49
C LEU A 103 1.32 -8.84 -0.96
N ARG A 104 2.57 -8.81 -0.48
CA ARG A 104 3.21 -9.99 0.14
C ARG A 104 2.52 -10.36 1.46
N LEU A 105 2.18 -9.38 2.29
CA LEU A 105 1.48 -9.61 3.56
C LEU A 105 0.09 -10.19 3.35
N ILE A 106 -0.66 -9.68 2.36
CA ILE A 106 -1.96 -10.21 1.96
C ILE A 106 -1.83 -11.65 1.47
N ASN A 107 -0.88 -11.92 0.58
CA ASN A 107 -0.62 -13.27 0.07
C ASN A 107 -0.22 -14.25 1.19
N ALA A 108 0.62 -13.82 2.14
CA ALA A 108 0.97 -14.63 3.30
C ALA A 108 -0.25 -14.93 4.17
N SER A 109 -1.12 -13.93 4.40
CA SER A 109 -2.35 -14.08 5.18
C SER A 109 -3.31 -15.06 4.52
N LEU A 110 -3.48 -14.98 3.19
CA LEU A 110 -4.29 -15.92 2.41
C LEU A 110 -3.82 -17.37 2.58
N LYS A 111 -2.51 -17.61 2.40
CA LYS A 111 -1.93 -18.95 2.54
C LYS A 111 -2.13 -19.55 3.93
N ILE A 112 -2.02 -18.73 4.98
CA ILE A 112 -2.26 -19.18 6.36
C ILE A 112 -3.73 -19.55 6.57
N CYS A 113 -4.65 -18.75 6.02
CA CYS A 113 -6.08 -19.05 6.10
C CYS A 113 -6.42 -20.34 5.34
N GLU A 114 -5.88 -20.55 4.14
CA GLU A 114 -6.05 -21.79 3.37
C GLU A 114 -5.50 -23.02 4.12
N ALA A 115 -4.29 -22.92 4.67
CA ALA A 115 -3.68 -24.01 5.45
C ALA A 115 -4.46 -24.34 6.74
N SER A 116 -5.16 -23.37 7.32
CA SER A 116 -5.99 -23.60 8.52
C SER A 116 -7.25 -24.39 8.19
N VAL A 117 -7.81 -24.22 6.98
CA VAL A 117 -9.00 -24.95 6.52
C VAL A 117 -8.66 -26.39 6.14
N THR A 118 -7.46 -26.67 5.66
CA THR A 118 -7.04 -28.03 5.28
C THR A 118 -6.62 -28.89 6.46
N ASN A 119 -6.06 -28.30 7.53
CA ASN A 119 -5.63 -29.03 8.74
C ASN A 119 -6.77 -29.38 9.73
N SER A 120 -7.99 -28.91 9.47
CA SER A 120 -9.17 -29.15 10.31
C SER A 120 -10.12 -30.23 9.75
N ARG A 121 -9.70 -30.97 8.71
CA ARG A 121 -10.35 -32.16 8.16
C ARG A 121 -9.53 -33.41 8.44
#